data_AF-A0A2T2Y7U8-F1
#
_entry.id   AF-A0A2T2Y7U8-F1
#
_cell.length_a   1.000
_cell.length_b   1.000
_cell.length_c   1.000
_cell.angle_alpha   90.00
_cell.angle_beta   90.00
_cell.angle_gamma   90.00
#
_symmetry.space_group_name_H-M   'P 1'
#
loop_
_entity.id
_entity.type
_entity.pdbx_description
1 polymer ?
#
loop_
_entity_poly.entity_id
_entity_poly.type
_entity_poly.pdbx_seq_one_letter_code
_entity_poly.pdbx_strand_id
1 'polypeptide(L)'
;MKISLKLEDGSTQALDVATVTITLSNGETLEISAENSRRPAHLCEGITVWGGKMPTEQDSLEELKASTRALGIYPLAANTLHLFPLKK
;
A
#
# COMPACT_ATOMS: atom_id res chain seq x y z
N MET A 1 -8.21 9.66 -2.36
CA MET A 1 -8.45 8.59 -3.35
C MET A 1 -9.83 7.98 -3.10
N LYS A 2 -10.49 7.50 -4.15
CA LYS A 2 -11.78 6.80 -4.02
C LYS A 2 -11.56 5.30 -4.00
N ILE A 3 -12.04 4.63 -2.96
CA ILE A 3 -11.92 3.18 -2.79
C ILE A 3 -13.32 2.59 -2.80
N SER A 4 -13.49 1.50 -3.56
CA SER A 4 -14.72 0.69 -3.53
C SER A 4 -14.41 -0.64 -2.84
N LEU A 5 -15.06 -0.88 -1.72
CA LEU A 5 -14.96 -2.12 -0.95
C LEU A 5 -16.16 -3.00 -1.30
N LYS A 6 -15.91 -4.25 -1.69
CA LYS A 6 -16.97 -5.25 -1.83
C LYS A 6 -17.03 -6.07 -0.53
N LEU A 7 -18.17 -6.01 0.15
CA LEU A 7 -18.40 -6.73 1.41
C LEU A 7 -18.79 -8.19 1.15
N GLU A 8 -18.71 -9.01 2.19
CA GLU A 8 -19.03 -10.45 2.12
C GLU A 8 -20.49 -10.71 1.75
N ASP A 9 -21.40 -9.81 2.14
CA ASP A 9 -22.82 -9.85 1.78
C ASP A 9 -23.08 -9.47 0.30
N GLY A 10 -22.02 -9.12 -0.45
CA GLY A 10 -22.08 -8.72 -1.86
C GLY A 10 -22.36 -7.24 -2.09
N SER A 11 -22.66 -6.46 -1.06
CA SER A 11 -22.83 -5.02 -1.17
C SER A 11 -21.49 -4.32 -1.44
N THR A 12 -21.57 -3.09 -1.95
CA THR A 12 -20.38 -2.28 -2.24
C THR A 12 -20.45 -0.96 -1.48
N GLN A 13 -19.37 -0.60 -0.81
CA GLN A 13 -19.21 0.67 -0.12
C GLN A 13 -18.12 1.50 -0.81
N ALA A 14 -18.45 2.73 -1.19
CA ALA A 14 -17.49 3.70 -1.70
C ALA A 14 -17.01 4.62 -0.56
N LEU A 15 -15.70 4.87 -0.51
CA LEU A 15 -15.07 5.70 0.51
C LEU A 15 -14.08 6.68 -0.13
N ASP A 16 -14.16 7.94 0.29
CA ASP A 16 -13.11 8.93 0.06
C ASP A 16 -12.11 8.87 1.22
N VAL A 17 -10.89 8.42 0.93
CA VAL A 17 -9.85 8.18 1.95
C VAL A 17 -8.50 8.76 1.53
N ALA A 18 -7.63 9.02 2.51
CA ALA A 18 -6.24 9.43 2.27
C ALA A 18 -5.34 8.23 1.95
N THR A 19 -5.39 7.20 2.80
CA THR A 19 -4.65 5.93 2.64
C THR A 19 -5.54 4.74 2.99
N VAL A 20 -5.14 3.53 2.58
CA VAL A 20 -5.74 2.24 2.93
C VAL A 20 -4.65 1.37 3.53
N THR A 21 -4.86 0.88 4.74
CA THR A 21 -3.98 -0.12 5.36
C THR A 21 -4.64 -1.49 5.26
N ILE A 22 -3.90 -2.47 4.74
CA ILE A 22 -4.28 -3.87 4.65
C ILE A 22 -3.46 -4.65 5.68
N THR A 23 -4.12 -5.27 6.65
CA THR A 23 -3.48 -6.21 7.58
C THR A 23 -3.61 -7.62 7.03
N LEU A 24 -2.47 -8.27 6.80
CA LEU A 24 -2.41 -9.64 6.31
C LEU A 24 -2.64 -10.62 7.46
N SER A 25 -3.00 -11.86 7.12
CA SER A 25 -3.22 -12.93 8.11
C SER A 25 -1.98 -13.27 8.95
N ASN A 26 -0.78 -12.91 8.48
CA ASN A 26 0.48 -13.06 9.20
C ASN A 26 0.78 -11.87 10.14
N GLY A 27 -0.10 -10.88 10.24
CA GLY A 27 0.05 -9.69 11.07
C GLY A 27 0.85 -8.54 10.46
N GLU A 28 1.51 -8.75 9.31
CA GLU A 28 2.19 -7.66 8.61
C GLU A 28 1.20 -6.78 7.85
N THR A 29 1.61 -5.56 7.51
CA THR A 29 0.75 -4.58 6.86
C THR A 29 1.30 -4.12 5.51
N LEU A 30 0.39 -3.78 4.62
CA LEU A 30 0.64 -2.99 3.42
C LEU A 30 -0.17 -1.70 3.53
N GLU A 31 0.45 -0.57 3.20
CA GLU A 31 -0.26 0.70 3.11
C GLU A 31 -0.29 1.19 1.66
N ILE A 32 -1.47 1.57 1.19
CA ILE A 32 -1.72 2.14 -0.14
C ILE A 32 -2.08 3.60 0.05
N SER A 33 -1.36 4.49 -0.62
CA SER A 33 -1.66 5.92 -0.63
C SER A 33 -1.98 6.39 -2.06
N ALA A 34 -2.40 7.64 -2.17
CA ALA A 34 -2.37 8.33 -3.46
C ALA A 34 -0.98 8.24 -4.10
N GLU A 35 -0.95 8.39 -5.42
CA GLU A 35 0.30 8.42 -6.19
C GLU A 35 1.27 9.47 -5.65
N ASN A 36 2.55 9.09 -5.59
CA ASN A 36 3.61 10.04 -5.26
C ASN A 36 3.71 11.13 -6.34
N SER A 37 3.58 12.39 -5.93
CA SER A 37 3.60 13.55 -6.81
C SER A 37 4.92 13.74 -7.58
N ARG A 38 5.97 12.98 -7.25
CA ARG A 38 7.26 12.97 -7.95
C ARG A 38 7.33 12.01 -9.14
N ARG A 39 6.21 11.41 -9.56
CA ARG A 39 6.19 10.53 -10.74
C ARG A 39 6.60 11.31 -12.00
N PRO A 40 7.50 10.76 -12.84
CA PRO A 40 7.76 11.28 -14.17
C PRO A 40 6.49 11.41 -15.02
N ALA A 41 6.30 12.56 -15.67
CA ALA A 41 5.09 12.88 -16.42
C ALA A 41 4.74 11.90 -17.56
N HIS A 42 5.74 11.17 -18.08
CA HIS A 42 5.56 10.19 -19.16
C HIS A 42 5.01 8.83 -18.71
N LEU A 43 4.97 8.56 -17.40
CA LEU A 43 4.37 7.35 -16.86
C LEU A 43 2.85 7.52 -16.70
N CYS A 44 2.09 6.44 -16.72
CA CYS A 44 0.67 6.49 -16.39
C CYS A 44 0.47 6.73 -14.89
N GLU A 45 -0.66 7.33 -14.52
CA GLU A 45 -1.10 7.42 -13.12
C GLU A 45 -1.26 6.01 -12.54
N GLY A 46 -0.83 5.82 -11.30
CA GLY A 46 -0.95 4.58 -10.55
C GLY A 46 -1.21 4.82 -9.07
N ILE A 47 -0.71 3.91 -8.24
CA ILE A 47 -0.81 3.97 -6.78
C ILE A 47 0.57 3.77 -6.16
N THR A 48 0.76 4.30 -4.95
CA THR A 48 1.97 4.03 -4.17
C THR A 48 1.65 2.96 -3.13
N VAL A 49 2.48 1.92 -3.05
CA VAL A 49 2.37 0.86 -2.06
C VAL A 49 3.61 0.85 -1.19
N TRP A 50 3.41 0.80 0.13
CA TRP A 50 4.46 0.79 1.14
C TRP A 50 4.45 -0.53 1.89
N GLY A 51 5.63 -1.08 2.16
CA GLY A 51 5.77 -2.20 3.10
C GLY A 51 5.70 -1.66 4.53
N GLY A 52 4.77 -2.16 5.33
CA GLY A 52 4.50 -1.57 6.64
C GLY A 52 3.63 -0.31 6.53
N LYS A 53 4.08 0.79 7.13
CA LYS A 53 3.42 2.11 7.07
C LYS A 53 4.15 3.10 6.16
N MET A 54 3.41 4.05 5.60
CA MET A 54 3.99 5.19 4.88
C MET A 54 4.81 6.05 5.85
N PRO A 55 6.09 6.34 5.55
CA PRO A 55 6.92 7.18 6.41
C PRO A 55 6.48 8.65 6.35
N THR A 56 6.59 9.34 7.48
CA THR A 56 6.31 10.77 7.64
C THR A 56 7.59 11.52 7.98
N GLU A 57 7.67 12.82 7.63
CA GLU A 57 8.87 13.63 7.88
C GLU A 57 9.20 13.79 9.38
N GLN A 58 8.23 13.52 10.26
CA GLN A 58 8.36 13.62 11.71
C GLN A 58 8.83 12.31 12.36
N ASP A 59 8.87 11.19 11.64
CA ASP A 59 9.28 9.91 12.21
C ASP A 59 10.78 9.88 12.55
N SER A 60 11.09 9.42 13.75
CA SER A 60 12.46 9.11 14.15
C SER A 60 13.00 7.87 13.43
N LEU A 61 14.33 7.71 13.42
CA LEU A 61 14.96 6.53 12.81
C LEU A 61 14.46 5.20 13.42
N GLU A 62 14.21 5.18 14.72
CA GLU A 62 13.71 3.98 15.41
C GLU A 62 12.24 3.70 15.04
N GLU A 63 11.42 4.74 14.90
CA GLU A 63 10.03 4.61 14.40
C GLU A 63 10.02 4.09 12.96
N LEU A 64 10.88 4.61 12.08
CA LEU A 64 11.01 4.15 10.70
C LEU A 64 11.42 2.68 10.63
N LYS A 65 12.42 2.25 11.42
CA LYS A 65 12.81 0.83 11.53
C LYS A 65 11.68 -0.03 12.08
N ALA A 66 10.86 0.52 12.98
CA ALA A 66 9.75 -0.20 13.57
C ALA A 66 8.60 -0.40 12.59
N SER A 67 8.28 0.63 11.80
CA SER A 67 7.04 0.75 11.02
C SER A 67 7.17 0.36 9.56
N THR A 68 8.36 0.42 8.95
CA THR A 68 8.56 0.15 7.52
C THR A 68 9.09 -1.27 7.25
N ARG A 69 8.82 -1.80 6.06
CA ARG A 69 9.31 -3.10 5.58
C ARG A 69 9.79 -2.98 4.14
N ALA A 70 10.81 -3.74 3.80
CA ALA A 70 11.15 -3.97 2.40
C ALA A 70 10.00 -4.71 1.70
N LEU A 71 9.73 -4.39 0.43
CA LEU A 71 8.68 -5.02 -0.37
C LEU A 71 9.28 -6.09 -1.27
N GLY A 72 8.72 -7.30 -1.20
CA GLY A 72 8.89 -8.31 -2.22
C GLY A 72 7.83 -8.10 -3.32
N ILE A 73 8.29 -8.13 -4.58
CA ILE A 73 7.44 -7.90 -5.76
C ILE A 73 7.67 -9.03 -6.75
N TYR A 74 6.63 -9.82 -7.03
CA TYR A 74 6.65 -10.87 -8.04
C TYR A 74 5.56 -10.66 -9.09
N PRO A 75 5.91 -10.30 -10.33
CA PRO A 75 4.99 -10.38 -11.46
C PRO A 75 4.64 -11.86 -11.71
N LEU A 76 3.36 -12.21 -11.60
CA LEU A 76 2.90 -13.59 -11.83
C LEU A 76 2.22 -13.77 -13.20
N ALA A 77 1.78 -12.68 -13.82
CA ALA A 77 1.20 -12.67 -15.16
C ALA A 77 1.28 -11.25 -15.76
N ALA A 78 0.83 -11.10 -17.01
CA ALA A 78 0.75 -9.79 -17.69
C ALA A 78 -0.09 -8.74 -16.93
N ASN A 79 -1.01 -9.19 -16.07
CA ASN A 79 -1.93 -8.34 -15.29
C ASN A 79 -1.95 -8.67 -13.80
N THR A 80 -0.99 -9.46 -13.29
CA THR A 80 -1.00 -9.92 -11.90
C THR A 80 0.33 -9.64 -11.23
N LEU A 81 0.27 -8.97 -10.08
CA LEU A 81 1.40 -8.68 -9.22
C LEU A 81 1.15 -9.28 -7.83
N HIS A 82 2.07 -10.09 -7.34
CA HIS A 82 2.10 -10.51 -5.95
C HIS A 82 3.03 -9.59 -5.16
N LEU A 83 2.45 -8.89 -4.19
CA LEU A 83 3.13 -7.94 -3.30
C LEU A 83 3.06 -8.44 -1.87
N PHE A 84 4.18 -8.41 -1.17
CA PHE A 84 4.23 -8.80 0.23
C PHE A 84 5.31 -8.01 0.98
N PRO A 85 5.04 -7.61 2.23
CA PRO A 85 6.07 -7.07 3.10
C PRO A 85 7.00 -8.21 3.53
N LEU A 86 8.31 -7.98 3.43
CA LEU A 86 9.30 -8.89 3.99
C LEU A 86 9.26 -8.82 5.52
N LYS A 87 9.43 -9.96 6.18
CA LYS A 87 9.58 -10.00 7.64
C LYS A 87 10.83 -9.22 8.06
N LYS A 88 10.79 -8.65 9.26
CA LYS A 88 12.01 -8.12 9.90
C LYS A 88 13.07 -9.19 10.07
#